data_AF-A0A661N8Y0-F1
#
_entry.id   AF-A0A661N8Y0-F1
#
_cell.length_a   1.000
_cell.length_b   1.000
_cell.length_c   1.000
_cell.angle_alpha   90.00
_cell.angle_beta   90.00
_cell.angle_gamma   90.00
#
_symmetry.space_group_name_H-M   'P 1'
#
loop_
_entity.id
_entity.type
_entity.pdbx_description
1 polymer ?
#
loop_
_entity_poly.entity_id
_entity_poly.type
_entity_poly.pdbx_seq_one_letter_code
_entity_poly.pdbx_strand_id
1 'polypeptide(L)'
;MKLLFGAECPGCGRPLAFTLGQPEEFRCDACGTQGRHPPEVVEQLRKADDLLRQSDARNRQFDGVQRFSLRASGVLLGIYLFVFFVAMVPAGCSAGCAVVHSVGGTPAGVMMMGLPPVILFTSGVLGLLILLWTRRSLREKSAAIPPAAPGAPARCRVCGGPLESTATDVIVRCPYCGADSVVTRGVLAGLHGRLQLATGHYSDVVSRSATAIGSGLAGLVLFPAAVLVVPVVSFLAVASLFTFYIDDREDPPDLSARYVVETVPGVNLECIGLVGRSGGRPSISFGFYPREIGDSGAYTRSLVNGAAPGRMVPITDFVGRTVYWAPSMDPLRERRWTVTGAFKPPLHNGNVLRLQPEDRPATQNTVEIGRAMVCFPPGESGS
;
A
#
# COMPACT_ATOMS: atom_id res chain seq x y z
N MET A 1 -0.12 29.46 -30.03
CA MET A 1 0.22 28.77 -31.29
C MET A 1 -0.92 29.02 -32.27
N LYS A 2 -0.79 29.98 -33.20
CA LYS A 2 -1.72 30.10 -34.32
C LYS A 2 -1.50 28.86 -35.19
N LEU A 3 -2.49 27.98 -35.29
CA LEU A 3 -2.51 27.00 -36.38
C LEU A 3 -2.45 27.83 -37.67
N LEU A 4 -1.36 27.70 -38.41
CA LEU A 4 -1.26 28.22 -39.78
C LEU A 4 -2.34 27.46 -40.57
N PHE A 5 -3.54 28.04 -40.65
CA PHE A 5 -4.61 27.50 -41.47
C PHE A 5 -4.10 27.48 -42.90
N GLY A 6 -4.07 26.26 -43.44
CA GLY A 6 -3.50 26.00 -44.74
C GLY A 6 -4.27 26.65 -45.86
N ALA A 7 -3.59 26.81 -46.99
CA ALA A 7 -4.20 27.27 -48.23
C ALA A 7 -5.51 26.51 -48.46
N GLU A 8 -6.54 27.23 -48.90
CA GLU A 8 -7.80 26.61 -49.28
C GLU A 8 -7.61 25.82 -50.58
N CYS A 9 -8.26 24.66 -50.69
CA CYS A 9 -8.23 23.90 -51.92
C CYS A 9 -8.89 24.71 -53.04
N PRO A 10 -8.21 24.96 -54.18
CA PRO A 10 -8.80 25.73 -55.28
C PRO A 10 -10.00 25.02 -55.92
N GLY A 11 -10.12 23.70 -55.73
CA GLY A 11 -11.25 22.92 -56.23
C GLY A 11 -12.50 22.98 -55.34
N CYS A 12 -12.36 22.96 -54.01
CA CYS A 12 -13.51 22.81 -53.10
C CYS A 12 -13.54 23.76 -51.89
N GLY A 13 -12.60 24.70 -51.77
CA GLY A 13 -12.50 25.67 -50.66
C GLY A 13 -12.11 25.10 -49.29
N ARG A 14 -12.11 23.77 -49.11
CA ARG A 14 -11.70 23.14 -47.84
C ARG A 14 -10.21 23.38 -47.54
N PRO A 15 -9.82 23.54 -46.26
CA PRO A 15 -8.43 23.72 -45.88
C PRO A 15 -7.58 22.51 -46.30
N LEU A 16 -6.44 22.77 -46.95
CA LEU A 16 -5.47 21.74 -47.32
C LEU A 16 -4.55 21.41 -46.15
N ALA A 17 -4.32 20.12 -45.92
CA ALA A 17 -3.25 19.66 -45.06
C ALA A 17 -1.93 19.73 -45.84
N PHE A 18 -0.99 20.54 -45.37
CA PHE A 18 0.36 20.57 -45.94
C PHE A 18 1.15 19.35 -45.50
N THR A 19 1.98 18.82 -46.40
CA THR A 19 2.96 17.79 -46.08
C THR A 19 4.36 18.33 -46.35
N LEU A 20 5.21 18.33 -45.32
CA LEU A 20 6.59 18.80 -45.44
C LEU A 20 7.45 17.84 -46.29
N GLY A 21 7.01 16.58 -46.45
CA GLY A 21 7.69 15.61 -47.31
C GLY A 21 7.59 15.90 -48.81
N GLN A 22 6.59 16.68 -49.23
CA GLN A 22 6.35 17.05 -50.63
C GLN A 22 5.97 18.54 -50.72
N PRO A 23 6.90 19.47 -50.47
CA PRO A 23 6.59 20.89 -50.29
C PRO A 23 6.06 21.58 -51.55
N GLU A 24 6.23 20.97 -52.73
CA GLU A 24 5.82 21.55 -54.02
C GLU A 24 4.43 21.12 -54.45
N GLU A 25 3.94 19.99 -53.95
CA GLU A 25 2.72 19.33 -54.41
C GLU A 25 1.69 19.22 -53.30
N PHE A 26 0.43 19.37 -53.66
CA PHE A 26 -0.68 19.07 -52.76
C PHE A 26 -1.67 18.11 -53.40
N ARG A 27 -2.38 17.40 -52.53
CA ARG A 27 -3.55 16.61 -52.87
C ARG A 27 -4.65 16.91 -51.86
N CYS A 28 -5.81 17.36 -52.34
CA CYS A 28 -6.95 17.58 -51.47
C CYS A 28 -7.57 16.25 -51.05
N ASP A 29 -7.62 15.98 -49.75
CA ASP A 29 -8.25 14.77 -49.18
C ASP A 29 -9.78 14.74 -49.44
N ALA A 30 -10.42 15.87 -49.74
CA ALA A 30 -11.87 15.96 -49.93
C ALA A 30 -12.31 15.79 -51.38
N CYS A 31 -11.75 16.55 -52.32
CA CYS A 31 -12.15 16.52 -53.73
C CYS A 31 -11.14 15.81 -54.65
N GLY A 32 -9.98 15.40 -54.11
CA GLY A 32 -8.94 14.72 -54.87
C GLY A 32 -8.09 15.61 -55.77
N THR A 33 -8.39 16.92 -55.87
CA THR A 33 -7.61 17.88 -56.67
C THR A 33 -6.14 17.84 -56.28
N GLN A 34 -5.27 17.71 -57.28
CA GLN A 34 -3.82 17.76 -57.12
C GLN A 34 -3.29 19.01 -57.83
N GLY A 35 -2.22 19.58 -57.31
CA GLY A 35 -1.64 20.78 -57.90
C GLY A 35 -0.34 21.18 -57.22
N ARG A 36 0.22 22.31 -57.67
CA ARG A 36 1.39 22.92 -57.06
C ARG A 36 0.99 24.04 -56.11
N HIS A 37 1.70 24.14 -55.00
CA HIS A 37 1.53 25.27 -54.10
C HIS A 37 2.04 26.58 -54.74
N PRO A 38 1.46 27.74 -54.37
CA PRO A 38 2.03 29.04 -54.74
C PRO A 38 3.49 29.15 -54.30
N PRO A 39 4.36 29.83 -55.07
CA PRO A 39 5.80 29.86 -54.82
C PRO A 39 6.16 30.35 -53.41
N GLU A 40 5.41 31.32 -52.88
CA GLU A 40 5.56 31.84 -51.51
C GLU A 40 5.32 30.76 -50.44
N VAL A 41 4.30 29.91 -50.64
CA VAL A 41 3.98 28.80 -49.72
C VAL A 41 5.04 27.72 -49.80
N VAL A 42 5.54 27.40 -51.01
CA VAL A 42 6.64 26.45 -51.20
C VAL A 42 7.89 26.91 -50.46
N GLU A 43 8.25 28.20 -50.54
CA GLU A 43 9.39 28.76 -49.82
C GLU A 43 9.24 28.63 -48.29
N GLN A 44 8.06 28.92 -47.77
CA GLN A 44 7.77 28.75 -46.34
C GLN A 44 7.83 27.28 -45.90
N LEU A 45 7.30 26.35 -46.70
CA LEU A 45 7.35 24.91 -46.43
C LEU A 45 8.79 24.38 -46.46
N ARG A 46 9.61 24.86 -47.40
CA ARG A 46 11.05 24.53 -47.46
C ARG A 46 11.78 25.02 -46.21
N LYS A 47 11.54 26.27 -45.80
CA LYS A 47 12.12 26.82 -44.56
C LYS A 47 11.69 26.01 -43.32
N ALA A 48 10.44 25.56 -43.26
CA ALA A 48 9.96 24.69 -42.20
C ALA A 48 10.60 23.30 -42.23
N ASP A 49 10.79 22.71 -43.42
CA ASP A 49 11.53 21.44 -43.58
C ASP A 49 12.99 21.58 -43.15
N ASP A 50 13.66 22.68 -43.49
CA ASP A 50 15.04 22.95 -43.06
C ASP A 50 15.14 23.06 -41.53
N LEU A 51 14.23 23.79 -40.88
CA LEU A 51 14.15 23.85 -39.42
C LEU A 51 13.88 22.47 -38.80
N LEU A 52 13.02 21.68 -39.43
CA LEU A 52 12.74 20.32 -38.98
C LEU A 52 13.97 19.42 -39.14
N ARG A 53 14.74 19.56 -40.22
CA ARG A 53 15.99 18.82 -40.44
C ARG A 53 17.08 19.21 -39.45
N GLN A 54 17.13 20.48 -39.06
CA GLN A 54 18.04 20.98 -38.01
C GLN A 54 17.65 20.49 -36.62
N SER A 55 16.37 20.20 -36.36
CA SER A 55 15.95 19.59 -35.09
C SER A 55 16.62 18.23 -34.88
N ASP A 56 17.15 17.99 -33.68
CA ASP A 56 18.02 16.84 -33.39
C ASP A 56 17.38 15.51 -33.85
N ALA A 57 18.08 14.76 -34.70
CA ALA A 57 17.58 13.49 -35.25
C ALA A 57 17.23 12.49 -34.13
N ARG A 58 17.87 12.64 -32.96
CA ARG A 58 17.59 11.87 -31.74
C ARG A 58 16.16 12.04 -31.22
N ASN A 59 15.53 13.20 -31.43
CA ASN A 59 14.14 13.41 -31.00
C ASN A 59 13.12 12.81 -31.99
N ARG A 60 13.56 12.50 -33.21
CA ARG A 60 12.70 11.99 -34.30
C ARG A 60 12.73 10.47 -34.40
N GLN A 61 13.84 9.85 -34.01
CA GLN A 61 14.07 8.40 -34.08
C GLN A 61 13.95 7.79 -32.69
N PHE A 62 13.42 6.58 -32.61
CA PHE A 62 13.41 5.84 -31.36
C PHE A 62 14.79 5.28 -31.07
N ASP A 63 15.23 5.39 -29.83
CA ASP A 63 16.41 4.66 -29.38
C ASP A 63 16.16 3.13 -29.41
N GLY A 64 17.23 2.34 -29.27
CA GLY A 64 17.12 0.88 -29.31
C GLY A 64 16.19 0.31 -28.24
N VAL A 65 16.16 0.92 -27.05
CA VAL A 65 15.32 0.50 -25.91
C VAL A 65 13.86 0.80 -26.18
N GLN A 66 13.54 1.96 -26.74
CA GLN A 66 12.21 2.38 -27.16
C GLN A 66 11.68 1.49 -28.26
N ARG A 67 12.48 1.22 -29.31
CA ARG A 67 12.11 0.27 -30.38
C ARG A 67 11.85 -1.13 -29.82
N PHE A 68 12.72 -1.61 -28.93
CA PHE A 68 12.54 -2.89 -28.26
C PHE A 68 11.25 -2.90 -27.42
N SER A 69 10.99 -1.84 -26.63
CA SER A 69 9.80 -1.74 -25.77
C SER A 69 8.47 -1.77 -26.54
N LEU A 70 8.46 -1.18 -27.74
CA LEU A 70 7.32 -1.13 -28.65
C LEU A 70 7.09 -2.47 -29.37
N ARG A 71 8.17 -3.16 -29.78
CA ARG A 71 8.12 -4.46 -30.47
C ARG A 71 7.85 -5.62 -29.52
N ALA A 72 8.60 -5.73 -28.43
CA ALA A 72 8.55 -6.83 -27.46
C ALA A 72 7.35 -6.70 -26.50
N SER A 73 6.20 -6.21 -27.00
CA SER A 73 5.24 -5.59 -26.11
C SER A 73 4.57 -6.56 -25.14
N GLY A 74 4.15 -7.72 -25.65
CA GLY A 74 3.66 -8.82 -24.82
C GLY A 74 4.76 -9.48 -23.99
N VAL A 75 5.97 -9.64 -24.55
CA VAL A 75 7.07 -10.36 -23.89
C VAL A 75 7.56 -9.63 -22.64
N LEU A 76 7.84 -8.32 -22.74
CA LEU A 76 8.28 -7.53 -21.58
C LEU A 76 7.22 -7.46 -20.48
N LEU A 77 5.94 -7.36 -20.86
CA LEU A 77 4.83 -7.40 -19.89
C LEU A 77 4.74 -8.77 -19.23
N GLY A 78 4.89 -9.85 -20.00
CA GLY A 78 4.92 -11.21 -19.49
C GLY A 78 6.09 -11.46 -18.54
N ILE A 79 7.30 -11.01 -18.89
CA ILE A 79 8.49 -11.08 -18.03
C ILE A 79 8.25 -10.31 -16.73
N TYR A 80 7.71 -9.09 -16.82
CA TYR A 80 7.39 -8.29 -15.64
C TYR A 80 6.40 -9.00 -14.72
N LEU A 81 5.29 -9.51 -15.27
CA LEU A 81 4.28 -10.24 -14.52
C LEU A 81 4.84 -11.54 -13.91
N PHE A 82 5.70 -12.24 -14.65
CA PHE A 82 6.38 -13.44 -14.17
C PHE A 82 7.31 -13.14 -12.99
N VAL A 83 8.19 -12.14 -13.11
CA VAL A 83 9.09 -11.72 -12.02
C VAL A 83 8.30 -11.25 -10.81
N PHE A 84 7.23 -10.48 -11.02
CA PHE A 84 6.33 -10.04 -9.94
C PHE A 84 5.67 -11.22 -9.23
N PHE A 85 5.18 -12.21 -9.99
CA PHE A 85 4.57 -13.41 -9.41
C PHE A 85 5.58 -14.25 -8.62
N VAL A 86 6.78 -14.47 -9.16
CA VAL A 86 7.86 -15.20 -8.47
C VAL A 86 8.27 -14.49 -7.18
N ALA A 87 8.36 -13.15 -7.20
CA ALA A 87 8.67 -12.36 -6.00
C ALA A 87 7.53 -12.40 -4.96
N MET A 88 6.29 -12.59 -5.41
CA MET A 88 5.11 -12.68 -4.55
C MET A 88 4.99 -13.98 -3.78
N VAL A 89 5.47 -15.09 -4.34
CA VAL A 89 5.31 -16.42 -3.73
C VAL A 89 5.90 -16.48 -2.31
N PRO A 90 7.17 -16.09 -2.05
CA PRO A 90 7.73 -16.11 -0.70
C PRO A 90 6.99 -15.19 0.27
N ALA A 91 6.58 -14.00 -0.19
CA ALA A 91 5.87 -13.03 0.63
C ALA A 91 4.44 -13.49 0.98
N GLY A 92 3.78 -14.17 0.05
CA GLY A 92 2.50 -14.84 0.28
C GLY A 92 2.64 -16.00 1.27
N CYS A 93 3.69 -16.82 1.14
CA CYS A 93 3.97 -17.90 2.07
C CYS A 93 4.26 -17.38 3.49
N SER A 94 5.02 -16.29 3.65
CA SER A 94 5.29 -15.69 4.96
C SER A 94 4.03 -15.10 5.59
N ALA A 95 3.18 -14.43 4.81
CA ALA A 95 1.88 -13.96 5.28
C ALA A 95 0.97 -15.12 5.71
N GLY A 96 0.91 -16.20 4.92
CA GLY A 96 0.15 -17.40 5.25
C GLY A 96 0.62 -18.04 6.57
N CYS A 97 1.94 -18.19 6.74
CA CYS A 97 2.51 -18.70 7.98
C CYS A 97 2.18 -17.78 9.17
N ALA A 98 2.24 -16.46 8.98
CA ALA A 98 1.89 -15.50 10.01
C ALA A 98 0.43 -15.59 10.44
N VAL A 99 -0.50 -15.79 9.50
CA VAL A 99 -1.93 -16.00 9.81
C VAL A 99 -2.11 -17.27 10.64
N VAL A 100 -1.45 -18.38 10.24
CA VAL A 100 -1.50 -19.65 10.99
C VAL A 100 -0.93 -19.51 12.40
N HIS A 101 0.17 -18.78 12.57
CA HIS A 101 0.80 -18.56 13.88
C HIS A 101 0.13 -17.46 14.71
N SER A 102 -0.60 -16.53 14.09
CA SER A 102 -1.28 -15.43 14.79
C SER A 102 -2.46 -15.87 15.65
N VAL A 103 -2.87 -17.15 15.57
CA VAL A 103 -3.80 -17.76 16.52
C VAL A 103 -3.25 -17.74 17.97
N GLY A 104 -1.95 -17.45 18.17
CA GLY A 104 -1.37 -17.14 19.50
C GLY A 104 -0.23 -16.11 19.48
N GLY A 105 -0.13 -15.29 18.42
CA GLY A 105 0.99 -14.37 18.20
C GLY A 105 0.77 -12.96 18.76
N THR A 106 1.83 -12.27 19.14
CA THR A 106 1.75 -10.85 19.50
C THR A 106 1.42 -9.99 18.26
N PRO A 107 0.66 -8.88 18.40
CA PRO A 107 0.30 -8.01 17.27
C PRO A 107 1.51 -7.46 16.51
N ALA A 108 2.65 -7.31 17.18
CA ALA A 108 3.92 -6.94 16.54
C ALA A 108 4.40 -7.98 15.51
N GLY A 109 4.20 -9.28 15.76
CA GLY A 109 4.56 -10.34 14.82
C GLY A 109 3.70 -10.32 13.56
N VAL A 110 2.40 -10.02 13.71
CA VAL A 110 1.46 -9.86 12.58
C VAL A 110 1.87 -8.68 11.71
N MET A 111 2.22 -7.54 12.31
CA MET A 111 2.66 -6.36 11.56
C MET A 111 3.97 -6.60 10.80
N MET A 112 4.98 -7.22 11.44
CA MET A 112 6.27 -7.45 10.78
C MET A 112 6.18 -8.45 9.62
N MET A 113 5.33 -9.47 9.72
CA MET A 113 5.16 -10.47 8.66
C MET A 113 4.19 -10.03 7.57
N GLY A 114 3.19 -9.20 7.90
CA GLY A 114 2.15 -8.76 6.97
C GLY A 114 2.53 -7.56 6.11
N LEU A 115 3.42 -6.68 6.57
CA LEU A 115 3.77 -5.45 5.85
C LEU A 115 4.54 -5.71 4.52
N PRO A 116 5.55 -6.60 4.47
CA PRO A 116 6.32 -6.82 3.23
C PRO A 116 5.49 -7.25 2.01
N PRO A 117 4.54 -8.23 2.10
CA PRO A 117 3.72 -8.60 0.95
C PRO A 117 2.82 -7.47 0.47
N VAL A 118 2.30 -6.62 1.37
CA VAL A 118 1.50 -5.46 0.98
C VAL A 118 2.35 -4.45 0.22
N ILE A 119 3.57 -4.15 0.69
CA ILE A 119 4.51 -3.25 0.00
C ILE A 119 4.90 -3.82 -1.38
N LEU A 120 5.21 -5.12 -1.46
CA LEU A 120 5.53 -5.76 -2.73
C LEU A 120 4.34 -5.71 -3.69
N PHE A 121 3.12 -5.94 -3.22
CA PHE A 121 1.92 -5.96 -4.06
C PHE A 121 1.65 -4.59 -4.65
N THR A 122 1.65 -3.59 -3.79
CA THR A 122 1.34 -2.21 -4.15
C THR A 122 2.38 -1.63 -5.09
N SER A 123 3.67 -1.86 -4.81
CA SER A 123 4.76 -1.43 -5.69
C SER A 123 4.71 -2.12 -7.06
N GLY A 124 4.38 -3.41 -7.11
CA GLY A 124 4.25 -4.13 -8.39
C GLY A 124 3.02 -3.71 -9.19
N VAL A 125 1.87 -3.48 -8.55
CA VAL A 125 0.68 -2.93 -9.23
C VAL A 125 0.97 -1.52 -9.76
N LEU A 126 1.61 -0.67 -8.96
CA LEU A 126 2.00 0.68 -9.38
C LEU A 126 2.99 0.63 -10.56
N GLY A 127 4.01 -0.21 -10.48
CA GLY A 127 4.97 -0.41 -11.57
C GLY A 127 4.32 -0.88 -12.86
N LEU A 128 3.35 -1.81 -12.77
CA LEU A 128 2.55 -2.26 -13.90
C LEU A 128 1.74 -1.11 -14.51
N LEU A 129 1.05 -0.31 -13.69
CA LEU A 129 0.24 0.81 -14.17
C LEU A 129 1.11 1.87 -14.85
N ILE A 130 2.27 2.20 -14.27
CA ILE A 130 3.25 3.12 -14.87
C ILE A 130 3.74 2.55 -16.21
N LEU A 131 4.08 1.26 -16.27
CA LEU A 131 4.51 0.61 -17.51
C LEU A 131 3.42 0.66 -18.58
N LEU A 132 2.17 0.35 -18.23
CA LEU A 132 1.04 0.40 -19.16
C LEU A 132 0.74 1.83 -19.63
N TRP A 133 0.78 2.80 -18.70
CA TRP A 133 0.51 4.21 -19.01
C TRP A 133 1.61 4.83 -19.87
N THR A 134 2.87 4.66 -19.50
CA THR A 134 4.02 5.15 -20.29
C THR A 134 4.01 4.55 -21.69
N ARG A 135 3.70 3.26 -21.83
CA ARG A 135 3.55 2.61 -23.13
C ARG A 135 2.42 3.17 -23.96
N ARG A 136 1.25 3.37 -23.35
CA ARG A 136 0.12 3.99 -24.03
C ARG A 136 0.47 5.40 -24.48
N SER A 137 1.08 6.19 -23.61
CA SER A 137 1.53 7.55 -23.91
C SER A 137 2.56 7.57 -25.04
N LEU A 138 3.57 6.70 -24.99
CA LEU A 138 4.57 6.56 -26.04
C LEU A 138 3.92 6.17 -27.36
N ARG A 139 3.05 5.15 -27.40
CA ARG A 139 2.32 4.72 -28.60
C ARG A 139 1.47 5.83 -29.19
N GLU A 140 0.75 6.58 -28.36
CA GLU A 140 -0.11 7.68 -28.83
C GLU A 140 0.72 8.85 -29.37
N LYS A 141 1.82 9.24 -28.69
CA LYS A 141 2.72 10.31 -29.15
C LYS A 141 3.59 9.93 -30.35
N SER A 142 3.81 8.64 -30.55
CA SER A 142 4.60 8.08 -31.66
C SER A 142 3.76 7.58 -32.83
N ALA A 143 2.43 7.59 -32.71
CA ALA A 143 1.56 7.05 -33.74
C ALA A 143 1.67 7.89 -35.02
N ALA A 144 1.64 7.19 -36.15
CA ALA A 144 1.40 7.82 -37.44
C ALA A 144 0.03 8.52 -37.45
N ILE A 145 -0.11 9.54 -38.28
CA ILE A 145 -1.39 10.18 -38.54
C ILE A 145 -2.26 9.16 -39.29
N PRO A 146 -3.47 8.85 -38.79
CA PRO A 146 -4.33 7.86 -39.42
C PRO A 146 -4.71 8.30 -40.84
N PRO A 147 -4.95 7.33 -41.75
CA PRO A 147 -5.36 7.64 -43.11
C PRO A 147 -6.70 8.38 -43.13
N ALA A 148 -6.85 9.33 -44.05
CA ALA A 148 -8.07 10.13 -44.20
C ALA A 148 -9.25 9.30 -44.73
N ALA A 149 -8.97 8.25 -45.49
CA ALA A 149 -9.95 7.32 -46.04
C ALA A 149 -9.47 5.86 -45.92
N PRO A 150 -10.38 4.88 -45.83
CA PRO A 150 -10.01 3.47 -45.88
C PRO A 150 -9.17 3.16 -47.12
N GLY A 151 -8.04 2.48 -46.93
CA GLY A 151 -7.11 2.11 -48.03
C GLY A 151 -6.06 3.18 -48.37
N ALA A 152 -6.20 4.42 -47.89
CA ALA A 152 -5.13 5.42 -48.03
C ALA A 152 -3.93 5.08 -47.11
N PRO A 153 -2.69 5.49 -47.47
CA PRO A 153 -1.53 5.27 -46.61
C PRO A 153 -1.63 6.10 -45.33
N ALA A 154 -1.08 5.57 -44.23
CA ALA A 154 -0.85 6.37 -43.03
C ALA A 154 0.19 7.47 -43.33
N ARG A 155 0.14 8.56 -42.56
CA ARG A 155 1.03 9.72 -42.75
C ARG A 155 2.02 9.84 -41.59
N CYS A 156 3.23 10.31 -41.86
CA CYS A 156 4.26 10.49 -40.84
C CYS A 156 3.79 11.46 -39.75
N ARG A 157 4.04 11.13 -38.48
CA ARG A 157 3.66 11.97 -37.32
C ARG A 157 4.35 13.34 -37.29
N VAL A 158 5.48 13.47 -37.99
CA VAL A 158 6.32 14.67 -37.97
C VAL A 158 6.12 15.51 -39.22
N CYS A 159 6.38 14.96 -40.41
CA CYS A 159 6.31 15.71 -41.66
C CYS A 159 4.99 15.53 -42.44
N GLY A 160 4.11 14.62 -42.02
CA GLY A 160 2.89 14.30 -42.74
C GLY A 160 3.06 13.50 -44.04
N GLY A 161 4.29 13.22 -44.49
CA GLY A 161 4.54 12.45 -45.71
C GLY A 161 3.97 11.03 -45.65
N PRO A 162 3.57 10.44 -46.79
CA PRO A 162 2.99 9.10 -46.84
C PRO A 162 3.98 8.05 -46.33
N LEU A 163 3.48 7.06 -45.59
CA LEU A 163 4.25 5.91 -45.10
C LEU A 163 3.82 4.66 -45.87
N GLU A 164 4.80 3.99 -46.47
CA GLU A 164 4.64 2.65 -47.03
C GLU A 164 4.69 1.64 -45.88
N SER A 165 3.54 1.34 -45.27
CA SER A 165 3.46 0.32 -44.23
C SER A 165 3.22 -1.05 -44.85
N THR A 166 4.15 -1.98 -44.66
CA THR A 166 3.82 -3.40 -44.78
C THR A 166 2.88 -3.78 -43.63
N ALA A 167 1.98 -4.74 -43.84
CA ALA A 167 0.98 -5.13 -42.82
C ALA A 167 1.60 -5.66 -41.50
N THR A 168 2.89 -5.99 -41.51
CA THR A 168 3.61 -6.66 -40.42
C THR A 168 4.42 -5.70 -39.54
N ASP A 169 4.80 -4.53 -40.05
CA ASP A 169 5.70 -3.64 -39.34
C ASP A 169 4.97 -2.82 -38.26
N VAL A 170 5.47 -2.90 -37.02
CA VAL A 170 4.96 -2.09 -35.90
C VAL A 170 5.43 -0.63 -35.99
N ILE A 171 6.67 -0.44 -36.46
CA ILE A 171 7.36 0.85 -36.56
C ILE A 171 7.88 0.98 -37.99
N VAL A 172 7.49 2.07 -38.66
CA VAL A 172 7.96 2.41 -40.01
C VAL A 172 8.75 3.71 -39.92
N ARG A 173 9.91 3.73 -40.59
CA ARG A 173 10.73 4.94 -40.72
C ARG A 173 10.28 5.73 -41.94
N CYS A 174 10.00 7.01 -41.74
CA CYS A 174 9.57 7.88 -42.82
C CYS A 174 10.72 8.09 -43.83
N PRO A 175 10.52 7.84 -45.14
CA PRO A 175 11.57 8.04 -46.15
C PRO A 175 11.91 9.52 -46.36
N TYR A 176 10.99 10.43 -46.00
CA TYR A 176 11.17 11.88 -46.18
C TYR A 176 11.98 12.52 -45.04
N CYS A 177 11.47 12.44 -43.80
CA CYS A 177 12.08 13.14 -42.67
C CYS A 177 12.92 12.24 -41.74
N GLY A 178 12.97 10.93 -42.01
CA GLY A 178 13.71 9.94 -41.22
C GLY A 178 13.14 9.64 -39.83
N ALA A 179 11.98 10.20 -39.48
CA ALA A 179 11.32 9.96 -38.19
C ALA A 179 10.68 8.57 -38.12
N ASP A 180 10.74 7.95 -36.94
CA ASP A 180 10.04 6.70 -36.67
C ASP A 180 8.57 6.98 -36.29
N SER A 181 7.65 6.22 -36.88
CA SER A 181 6.21 6.31 -36.62
C SER A 181 5.61 4.93 -36.37
N VAL A 182 4.74 4.82 -35.37
CA VAL A 182 4.03 3.57 -35.03
C VAL A 182 2.77 3.45 -35.90
N VAL A 183 2.67 2.37 -36.68
CA VAL A 183 1.57 2.15 -37.66
C VAL A 183 0.67 0.97 -37.29
N THR A 184 0.69 0.52 -36.04
CA THR A 184 -0.11 -0.62 -35.58
C THR A 184 -1.61 -0.37 -35.76
N ARG A 185 -2.32 -1.29 -36.45
CA ARG A 185 -3.76 -1.17 -36.76
C ARG A 185 -4.63 -0.78 -35.56
N GLY A 186 -4.42 -1.41 -34.40
CA GLY A 186 -5.18 -1.12 -33.18
C GLY A 186 -4.97 0.31 -32.65
N VAL A 187 -3.75 0.85 -32.78
CA VAL A 187 -3.43 2.23 -32.37
C VAL A 187 -4.07 3.22 -33.34
N LEU A 188 -3.94 2.97 -34.65
CA LEU A 188 -4.53 3.83 -35.68
C LEU A 188 -6.06 3.84 -35.62
N ALA A 189 -6.70 2.69 -35.40
CA ALA A 189 -8.15 2.60 -35.25
C ALA A 189 -8.63 3.40 -34.01
N GLY A 190 -7.93 3.27 -32.88
CA GLY A 190 -8.25 4.03 -31.66
C GLY A 190 -8.08 5.54 -31.85
N LEU A 191 -7.05 5.97 -32.58
CA LEU A 191 -6.84 7.38 -32.89
C LEU A 191 -7.87 7.91 -33.90
N HIS A 192 -8.25 7.11 -34.90
CA HIS A 192 -9.28 7.50 -35.85
C HIS A 192 -10.62 7.74 -35.16
N GLY A 193 -11.02 6.86 -34.23
CA GLY A 193 -12.23 7.07 -33.42
C GLY A 193 -12.18 8.34 -32.56
N ARG A 194 -11.04 8.64 -31.92
CA ARG A 194 -10.87 9.90 -31.16
C ARG A 194 -10.87 11.13 -32.06
N LEU A 195 -10.27 11.04 -33.24
CA LEU A 195 -10.20 12.16 -34.18
C LEU A 195 -11.59 12.48 -34.72
N GLN A 196 -12.40 11.47 -35.05
CA GLN A 196 -13.80 11.64 -35.44
C GLN A 196 -14.62 12.37 -34.36
N LEU A 197 -14.49 11.93 -33.10
CA LEU A 197 -15.13 12.59 -31.95
C LEU A 197 -14.65 14.03 -31.76
N ALA A 198 -13.34 14.28 -31.91
CA ALA A 198 -12.77 15.61 -31.80
C ALA A 198 -13.25 16.53 -32.93
N THR A 199 -13.30 16.05 -34.17
CA THR A 199 -13.79 16.82 -35.33
C THR A 199 -15.27 17.17 -35.24
N GLY A 200 -16.08 16.32 -34.60
CA GLY A 200 -17.50 16.63 -34.34
C GLY A 200 -17.74 17.72 -33.28
N HIS A 201 -16.77 17.94 -32.38
CA HIS A 201 -16.87 18.88 -31.26
C HIS A 201 -15.69 19.88 -31.18
N TYR A 202 -15.06 20.19 -32.31
CA TYR A 202 -13.79 20.92 -32.32
C TYR A 202 -13.88 22.31 -31.66
N SER A 203 -15.05 22.95 -31.68
CA SER A 203 -15.32 24.22 -30.97
C SER A 203 -15.35 24.07 -29.44
N ASP A 204 -15.89 22.95 -28.94
CA ASP A 204 -16.12 22.73 -27.50
C ASP A 204 -14.91 22.12 -26.80
N VAL A 205 -14.09 21.36 -27.53
CA VAL A 205 -12.89 20.72 -26.99
C VAL A 205 -11.75 21.71 -26.82
N VAL A 206 -11.60 22.70 -27.72
CA VAL A 206 -10.56 23.73 -27.60
C VAL A 206 -10.78 24.63 -26.37
N SER A 207 -12.03 24.97 -26.06
CA SER A 207 -12.37 25.77 -24.87
C SER A 207 -12.17 25.00 -23.56
N ARG A 208 -12.46 23.69 -23.53
CA ARG A 208 -12.20 22.83 -22.35
C ARG A 208 -10.74 22.41 -22.19
N SER A 209 -9.97 22.31 -23.28
CA SER A 209 -8.56 21.94 -23.20
C SER A 209 -7.68 23.05 -22.62
N ALA A 210 -8.07 24.32 -22.81
CA ALA A 210 -7.39 25.46 -22.20
C ALA A 210 -7.50 25.45 -20.66
N THR A 211 -8.59 24.91 -20.09
CA THR A 211 -8.77 24.81 -18.64
C THR A 211 -8.16 23.52 -18.06
N ALA A 212 -8.11 22.42 -18.83
CA ALA A 212 -7.57 21.14 -18.38
C ALA A 212 -6.04 21.06 -18.31
N ILE A 213 -5.30 21.94 -19.01
CA ILE A 213 -3.83 21.98 -18.89
C ILE A 213 -3.39 22.40 -17.48
N GLY A 214 -4.24 23.11 -16.72
CA GLY A 214 -3.98 23.44 -15.31
C GLY A 214 -4.10 22.26 -14.33
N SER A 215 -4.85 21.20 -14.68
CA SER A 215 -5.12 20.06 -13.77
C SER A 215 -4.25 18.82 -14.06
N GLY A 216 -3.54 18.78 -15.19
CA GLY A 216 -2.67 17.66 -15.57
C GLY A 216 -1.49 17.43 -14.60
N LEU A 217 -1.01 18.48 -13.93
CA LEU A 217 0.03 18.38 -12.89
C LEU A 217 -0.51 17.77 -11.59
N ALA A 218 -1.76 18.06 -11.22
CA ALA A 218 -2.38 17.50 -10.01
C ALA A 218 -2.63 15.99 -10.15
N GLY A 219 -3.05 15.52 -11.33
CA GLY A 219 -3.27 14.09 -11.59
C GLY A 219 -1.98 13.26 -11.55
N LEU A 220 -0.84 13.85 -11.93
CA LEU A 220 0.46 13.17 -11.96
C LEU A 220 1.05 12.97 -10.55
N VAL A 221 0.65 13.80 -9.58
CA VAL A 221 1.09 13.70 -8.17
C VAL A 221 0.07 12.94 -7.32
N LEU A 222 -1.23 13.18 -7.51
CA LEU A 222 -2.29 12.57 -6.70
C LEU A 222 -2.46 11.07 -6.98
N PHE A 223 -2.26 10.62 -8.22
CA PHE A 223 -2.43 9.21 -8.57
C PHE A 223 -1.39 8.29 -7.90
N PRO A 224 -0.07 8.55 -7.97
CA PRO A 224 0.90 7.74 -7.24
C PRO A 224 0.75 7.87 -5.72
N ALA A 225 0.38 9.05 -5.21
CA ALA A 225 0.10 9.24 -3.79
C ALA A 225 -1.10 8.38 -3.33
N ALA A 226 -2.20 8.34 -4.08
CA ALA A 226 -3.35 7.50 -3.76
C ALA A 226 -3.01 6.00 -3.81
N VAL A 227 -2.24 5.56 -4.80
CA VAL A 227 -1.82 4.14 -4.92
C VAL A 227 -0.89 3.71 -3.77
N LEU A 228 -0.12 4.63 -3.19
CA LEU A 228 0.73 4.37 -2.02
C LEU A 228 -0.02 4.49 -0.69
N VAL A 229 -0.85 5.53 -0.54
CA VAL A 229 -1.50 5.88 0.73
C VAL A 229 -2.67 4.94 1.04
N VAL A 230 -3.52 4.63 0.05
CA VAL A 230 -4.70 3.77 0.26
C VAL A 230 -4.35 2.41 0.88
N PRO A 231 -3.40 1.61 0.34
CA PRO A 231 -3.10 0.30 0.92
C PRO A 231 -2.43 0.39 2.30
N VAL A 232 -1.62 1.41 2.55
CA VAL A 232 -1.03 1.64 3.88
C VAL A 232 -2.12 1.99 4.90
N VAL A 233 -3.04 2.90 4.54
CA VAL A 233 -4.16 3.28 5.40
C VAL A 233 -5.10 2.09 5.64
N SER A 234 -5.42 1.31 4.61
CA SER A 234 -6.23 0.09 4.75
C SER A 234 -5.56 -0.94 5.65
N PHE A 235 -4.25 -1.16 5.51
CA PHE A 235 -3.51 -2.07 6.38
C PHE A 235 -3.49 -1.60 7.83
N LEU A 236 -3.23 -0.30 8.07
CA LEU A 236 -3.28 0.28 9.41
C LEU A 236 -4.68 0.16 10.03
N ALA A 237 -5.74 0.44 9.26
CA ALA A 237 -7.12 0.32 9.74
C ALA A 237 -7.47 -1.13 10.10
N VAL A 238 -7.08 -2.12 9.29
CA VAL A 238 -7.30 -3.54 9.58
C VAL A 238 -6.49 -3.97 10.80
N ALA A 239 -5.23 -3.55 10.92
CA ALA A 239 -4.41 -3.85 12.09
C ALA A 239 -4.98 -3.23 13.38
N SER A 240 -5.48 -1.99 13.32
CA SER A 240 -6.16 -1.33 14.45
C SER A 240 -7.45 -2.05 14.86
N LEU A 241 -8.30 -2.44 13.90
CA LEU A 241 -9.50 -3.23 14.19
C LEU A 241 -9.15 -4.58 14.80
N PHE A 242 -8.09 -5.23 14.32
CA PHE A 242 -7.62 -6.51 14.85
C PHE A 242 -7.07 -6.37 16.28
N THR A 243 -6.30 -5.32 16.58
CA THR A 243 -5.86 -5.05 17.95
C THR A 243 -7.03 -4.78 18.89
N PHE A 244 -8.05 -4.04 18.42
CA PHE A 244 -9.26 -3.77 19.21
C PHE A 244 -10.07 -5.03 19.45
N TYR A 245 -10.16 -5.91 18.45
CA TYR A 245 -10.86 -7.20 18.57
C TYR A 245 -10.16 -8.18 19.53
N ILE A 246 -8.83 -8.19 19.57
CA ILE A 246 -8.08 -9.03 20.51
C ILE A 246 -8.21 -8.50 21.94
N ASP A 247 -8.18 -7.19 22.14
CA ASP A 247 -8.28 -6.58 23.47
C ASP A 247 -9.66 -6.82 24.12
N ASP A 248 -10.72 -6.90 23.32
CA ASP A 248 -12.08 -7.15 23.80
C ASP A 248 -12.37 -8.63 24.15
N ARG A 249 -11.47 -9.56 23.78
CA ARG A 249 -11.58 -10.97 24.20
C ARG A 249 -10.92 -11.17 25.56
N GLU A 250 -11.65 -10.81 26.61
CA GLU A 250 -11.40 -11.37 27.94
C GLU A 250 -11.74 -12.87 27.92
N ASP A 251 -10.74 -13.73 27.92
CA ASP A 251 -10.97 -15.16 28.12
C ASP A 251 -11.53 -15.37 29.53
N PRO A 252 -12.51 -16.28 29.71
CA PRO A 252 -13.03 -16.59 31.03
C PRO A 252 -11.89 -17.04 31.94
N PRO A 253 -11.92 -16.66 33.23
CA PRO A 253 -10.86 -17.03 34.17
C PRO A 253 -10.68 -18.55 34.22
N ASP A 254 -9.44 -18.99 34.22
CA ASP A 254 -9.07 -20.39 34.37
C ASP A 254 -9.36 -20.85 35.80
N LEU A 255 -10.53 -21.43 36.01
CA LEU A 255 -10.97 -21.91 37.33
C LEU A 255 -10.06 -23.00 37.90
N SER A 256 -9.15 -23.58 37.10
CA SER A 256 -8.18 -24.58 37.57
C SER A 256 -6.93 -23.97 38.23
N ALA A 257 -6.71 -22.66 38.09
CA ALA A 257 -5.58 -21.98 38.72
C ALA A 257 -5.70 -22.06 40.25
N ARG A 258 -4.64 -22.56 40.90
CA ARG A 258 -4.58 -22.67 42.36
C ARG A 258 -3.72 -21.52 42.91
N TYR A 259 -4.24 -20.89 43.95
CA TYR A 259 -3.51 -19.89 44.72
C TYR A 259 -3.16 -20.47 46.08
N VAL A 260 -2.02 -20.07 46.60
CA VAL A 260 -1.58 -20.41 47.96
C VAL A 260 -1.50 -19.11 48.75
N VAL A 261 -2.13 -19.11 49.92
CA VAL A 261 -1.98 -18.03 50.90
C VAL A 261 -0.90 -18.46 51.88
N GLU A 262 0.17 -17.69 51.98
CA GLU A 262 1.30 -17.97 52.86
C GLU A 262 1.61 -16.75 53.72
N THR A 263 1.81 -16.96 55.02
CA THR A 263 2.24 -15.90 55.93
C THR A 263 3.71 -15.59 55.68
N VAL A 264 4.01 -14.36 55.28
CA VAL A 264 5.40 -13.93 55.01
C VAL A 264 6.11 -13.66 56.35
N PRO A 265 7.24 -14.34 56.63
CA PRO A 265 8.00 -14.11 57.85
C PRO A 265 8.43 -12.66 57.99
N GLY A 266 8.22 -12.07 59.17
CA GLY A 266 8.66 -10.70 59.49
C GLY A 266 7.60 -9.61 59.30
N VAL A 267 6.54 -9.86 58.52
CA VAL A 267 5.47 -8.87 58.27
C VAL A 267 4.12 -9.28 58.89
N ASN A 268 3.97 -10.54 59.32
CA ASN A 268 2.71 -11.11 59.82
C ASN A 268 1.52 -10.91 58.85
N LEU A 269 1.78 -10.76 57.55
CA LEU A 269 0.76 -10.67 56.52
C LEU A 269 0.64 -11.97 55.76
N GLU A 270 -0.59 -12.32 55.37
CA GLU A 270 -0.92 -13.47 54.54
C GLU A 270 -0.92 -13.05 53.07
N CYS A 271 0.10 -13.45 52.31
CA CYS A 271 0.26 -13.04 50.92
C CYS A 271 -0.19 -14.13 49.94
N ILE A 272 -0.80 -13.71 48.84
CA ILE A 272 -1.27 -14.60 47.78
C ILE A 272 -0.13 -14.88 46.80
N GLY A 273 0.22 -16.16 46.63
CA GLY A 273 1.10 -16.65 45.59
C GLY A 273 0.35 -17.47 44.55
N LEU A 274 0.69 -17.31 43.27
CA LEU A 274 0.18 -18.15 42.19
C LEU A 274 0.97 -19.45 42.15
N VAL A 275 0.28 -20.60 42.18
CA VAL A 275 0.92 -21.91 42.02
C VAL A 275 1.08 -22.20 40.54
N GLY A 276 2.34 -22.20 40.07
CA GLY A 276 2.72 -22.54 38.71
C GLY A 276 3.68 -23.73 38.65
N ARG A 277 4.23 -23.96 37.46
CA ARG A 277 5.36 -24.85 37.26
C ARG A 277 6.51 -24.07 36.63
N SER A 278 7.69 -24.14 37.25
CA SER A 278 8.92 -23.60 36.68
C SER A 278 9.92 -24.75 36.52
N GLY A 279 10.38 -24.98 35.29
CA GLY A 279 11.26 -26.13 34.97
C GLY A 279 10.66 -27.50 35.30
N GLY A 280 9.34 -27.66 35.18
CA GLY A 280 8.63 -28.90 35.49
C GLY A 280 8.37 -29.16 36.98
N ARG A 281 8.89 -28.32 37.89
CA ARG A 281 8.66 -28.42 39.34
C ARG A 281 7.56 -27.45 39.78
N PRO A 282 6.71 -27.81 40.76
CA PRO A 282 5.75 -26.88 41.33
C PRO A 282 6.49 -25.71 41.97
N SER A 283 6.09 -24.49 41.62
CA SER A 283 6.68 -23.25 42.11
C SER A 283 5.58 -22.28 42.49
N ILE A 284 5.75 -21.57 43.60
CA ILE A 284 4.87 -20.46 43.96
C ILE A 284 5.55 -19.17 43.51
N SER A 285 4.86 -18.39 42.69
CA SER A 285 5.29 -17.07 42.28
C SER A 285 4.44 -16.02 42.98
N PHE A 286 5.08 -15.19 43.79
CA PHE A 286 4.49 -13.95 44.31
C PHE A 286 4.80 -12.83 43.30
N GLY A 287 3.88 -11.86 43.15
CA GLY A 287 4.04 -10.76 42.18
C GLY A 287 5.37 -10.00 42.33
N PHE A 288 5.82 -9.37 41.24
CA PHE A 288 7.12 -8.70 41.16
C PHE A 288 7.32 -7.64 42.26
N TYR A 289 8.44 -7.74 42.99
CA TYR A 289 8.93 -6.68 43.88
C TYR A 289 9.63 -5.59 43.05
N PRO A 290 9.31 -4.28 43.23
CA PRO A 290 10.08 -3.21 42.59
C PRO A 290 11.47 -3.05 43.24
N ARG A 291 12.48 -3.58 42.55
CA ARG A 291 13.86 -3.08 42.28
C ARG A 291 14.78 -2.47 43.37
N GLU A 292 14.37 -2.19 44.60
CA GLU A 292 15.22 -1.45 45.55
C GLU A 292 16.05 -2.29 46.53
N ILE A 293 15.91 -3.62 46.52
CA ILE A 293 16.78 -4.51 47.30
C ILE A 293 17.59 -5.34 46.30
N GLY A 294 18.92 -5.24 46.38
CA GLY A 294 19.87 -5.84 45.45
C GLY A 294 19.67 -7.34 45.24
N ASP A 295 19.98 -7.76 44.01
CA ASP A 295 19.84 -9.10 43.41
C ASP A 295 18.44 -9.52 42.94
N SER A 296 18.28 -9.41 41.62
CA SER A 296 17.09 -9.65 40.82
C SER A 296 16.73 -11.14 40.73
N GLY A 297 15.90 -11.60 41.68
CA GLY A 297 15.13 -12.83 41.53
C GLY A 297 13.69 -12.59 41.95
N ALA A 298 12.72 -12.97 41.12
CA ALA A 298 11.38 -13.24 41.64
C ALA A 298 11.55 -14.19 42.84
N TYR A 299 10.98 -13.87 44.01
CA TYR A 299 11.03 -14.75 45.16
C TYR A 299 10.25 -16.01 44.82
N THR A 300 10.95 -16.96 44.19
CA THR A 300 10.39 -18.20 43.69
C THR A 300 10.78 -19.24 44.71
N ARG A 301 9.90 -19.48 45.68
CA ARG A 301 10.14 -20.54 46.64
C ARG A 301 9.83 -21.87 45.95
N SER A 302 10.86 -22.68 45.73
CA SER A 302 10.68 -24.04 45.26
C SER A 302 10.04 -24.85 46.39
N LEU A 303 8.89 -25.47 46.15
CA LEU A 303 8.15 -26.30 47.12
C LEU A 303 8.89 -27.61 47.50
N VAL A 304 10.16 -27.75 47.12
CA VAL A 304 10.91 -29.03 47.10
C VAL A 304 11.24 -29.57 48.50
N ASN A 305 11.09 -28.78 49.58
CA ASN A 305 11.57 -29.18 50.91
C ASN A 305 10.47 -29.44 51.98
N GLY A 306 9.25 -29.80 51.58
CA GLY A 306 8.26 -30.34 52.55
C GLY A 306 7.75 -29.36 53.60
N ALA A 307 7.92 -28.03 53.40
CA ALA A 307 7.19 -27.04 54.17
C ALA A 307 5.68 -27.25 53.94
N ALA A 308 4.90 -27.27 55.02
CA ALA A 308 3.45 -27.44 54.94
C ALA A 308 2.90 -26.44 53.91
N PRO A 309 2.22 -26.91 52.85
CA PRO A 309 1.70 -26.01 51.84
C PRO A 309 0.76 -25.03 52.53
N GLY A 310 0.98 -23.73 52.32
CA GLY A 310 0.01 -22.73 52.71
C GLY A 310 -1.38 -23.11 52.21
N ARG A 311 -2.42 -22.54 52.81
CA ARG A 311 -3.79 -22.91 52.49
C ARG A 311 -4.06 -22.64 51.01
N MET A 312 -4.46 -23.68 50.27
CA MET A 312 -4.89 -23.52 48.88
C MET A 312 -6.27 -22.89 48.85
N VAL A 313 -6.43 -21.83 48.06
CA VAL A 313 -7.69 -21.07 47.94
C VAL A 313 -8.05 -20.97 46.45
N PRO A 314 -9.29 -21.33 46.05
CA PRO A 314 -9.74 -21.15 44.67
C PRO A 314 -9.92 -19.66 44.36
N ILE A 315 -9.77 -19.29 43.08
CA ILE A 315 -9.79 -17.88 42.68
C ILE A 315 -11.09 -17.15 43.03
N THR A 316 -12.21 -17.88 43.02
CA THR A 316 -13.55 -17.38 43.32
C THR A 316 -13.67 -16.84 44.74
N ASP A 317 -12.89 -17.39 45.68
CA ASP A 317 -12.97 -17.00 47.09
C ASP A 317 -12.36 -15.62 47.35
N PHE A 318 -11.53 -15.13 46.43
CA PHE A 318 -10.98 -13.78 46.54
C PHE A 318 -11.95 -12.71 46.07
N VAL A 319 -12.92 -13.04 45.20
CA VAL A 319 -13.87 -12.05 44.66
C VAL A 319 -14.75 -11.49 45.79
N GLY A 320 -14.80 -10.17 45.90
CA GLY A 320 -15.48 -9.43 46.97
C GLY A 320 -14.63 -9.18 48.22
N ARG A 321 -13.42 -9.74 48.32
CA ARG A 321 -12.53 -9.49 49.46
C ARG A 321 -11.75 -8.19 49.32
N THR A 322 -11.53 -7.53 50.45
CA THR A 322 -10.61 -6.39 50.55
C THR A 322 -9.18 -6.89 50.67
N VAL A 323 -8.31 -6.43 49.79
CA VAL A 323 -6.88 -6.69 49.79
C VAL A 323 -6.10 -5.41 50.05
N TYR A 324 -4.91 -5.57 50.61
CA TYR A 324 -3.98 -4.47 50.84
C TYR A 324 -2.88 -4.53 49.79
N TRP A 325 -2.71 -3.41 49.08
CA TRP A 325 -1.60 -3.25 48.16
C TRP A 325 -0.39 -2.72 48.92
N ALA A 326 0.70 -3.47 48.93
CA ALA A 326 1.96 -3.09 49.59
C ALA A 326 3.03 -2.75 48.52
N PRO A 327 3.00 -1.55 47.90
CA PRO A 327 4.03 -1.15 46.92
C PRO A 327 5.38 -0.83 47.57
N SER A 328 5.39 -0.50 48.86
CA SER A 328 6.58 -0.34 49.69
C SER A 328 6.22 -0.81 51.10
N MET A 329 7.19 -1.33 51.87
CA MET A 329 7.01 -1.71 53.28
C MET A 329 6.77 -0.51 54.22
N ASP A 330 6.09 0.54 53.74
CA ASP A 330 5.67 1.68 54.55
C ASP A 330 4.21 1.45 54.99
N PRO A 331 3.98 0.94 56.22
CA PRO A 331 2.65 0.55 56.71
C PRO A 331 1.67 1.73 56.83
N LEU A 332 2.10 2.98 56.57
CA LEU A 332 1.31 4.19 56.75
C LEU A 332 0.60 4.68 55.48
N ARG A 333 0.73 3.98 54.34
CA ARG A 333 -0.01 4.28 53.09
C ARG A 333 -0.78 3.09 52.55
N GLU A 334 -1.46 2.37 53.43
CA GLU A 334 -2.39 1.30 53.05
C GLU A 334 -3.55 1.87 52.23
N ARG A 335 -3.57 1.53 50.93
CA ARG A 335 -4.79 1.68 50.12
C ARG A 335 -5.53 0.35 50.13
N ARG A 336 -6.82 0.41 50.48
CA ARG A 336 -7.74 -0.72 50.40
C ARG A 336 -8.23 -0.90 48.97
N TRP A 337 -8.23 -2.14 48.51
CA TRP A 337 -8.74 -2.50 47.20
C TRP A 337 -9.71 -3.66 47.36
N THR A 338 -10.82 -3.66 46.66
CA THR A 338 -11.72 -4.81 46.58
C THR A 338 -11.43 -5.58 45.30
N VAL A 339 -11.30 -6.90 45.40
CA VAL A 339 -11.20 -7.77 44.23
C VAL A 339 -12.60 -7.85 43.58
N THR A 340 -12.78 -7.28 42.40
CA THR A 340 -14.09 -7.25 41.72
C THR A 340 -14.27 -8.36 40.70
N GLY A 341 -13.20 -9.04 40.31
CA GLY A 341 -13.27 -10.18 39.40
C GLY A 341 -11.91 -10.78 39.10
N ALA A 342 -11.91 -11.80 38.24
CA ALA A 342 -10.71 -12.42 37.70
C ALA A 342 -10.88 -12.62 36.19
N PHE A 343 -9.83 -12.41 35.43
CA PHE A 343 -9.80 -12.63 33.99
C PHE A 343 -8.46 -13.25 33.58
N LYS A 344 -8.42 -13.91 32.43
CA LYS A 344 -7.16 -14.44 31.87
C LYS A 344 -6.74 -13.56 30.70
N PRO A 345 -5.65 -12.78 30.80
CA PRO A 345 -5.18 -12.02 29.66
C PRO A 345 -4.73 -12.97 28.55
N PRO A 346 -5.00 -12.67 27.28
CA PRO A 346 -4.67 -13.55 26.15
C PRO A 346 -3.15 -13.85 26.01
N LEU A 347 -2.29 -13.06 26.67
CA LEU A 347 -0.83 -13.16 26.60
C LEU A 347 -0.17 -13.61 27.93
N HIS A 348 -0.93 -14.02 28.95
CA HIS A 348 -0.37 -14.41 30.26
C HIS A 348 -0.81 -15.82 30.71
N ASN A 349 0.17 -16.61 31.18
CA ASN A 349 -0.04 -17.91 31.78
C ASN A 349 -0.49 -17.75 33.24
N GLY A 350 -1.71 -17.29 33.46
CA GLY A 350 -2.31 -17.16 34.78
C GLY A 350 -3.48 -16.19 34.79
N ASN A 351 -4.39 -16.35 35.75
CA ASN A 351 -5.45 -15.37 35.91
C ASN A 351 -4.90 -14.12 36.60
N VAL A 352 -5.41 -12.98 36.15
CA VAL A 352 -5.20 -11.67 36.73
C VAL A 352 -6.46 -11.31 37.50
N LEU A 353 -6.27 -10.90 38.74
CA LEU A 353 -7.35 -10.37 39.58
C LEU A 353 -7.55 -8.87 39.28
N ARG A 354 -8.80 -8.46 39.12
CA ARG A 354 -9.23 -7.07 38.91
C ARG A 354 -9.46 -6.44 40.29
N LEU A 355 -8.68 -5.41 40.61
CA LEU A 355 -8.79 -4.66 41.85
C LEU A 355 -9.46 -3.31 41.61
N GLN A 356 -10.41 -2.94 42.48
CA GLN A 356 -11.03 -1.62 42.51
C GLN A 356 -10.68 -0.91 43.82
N PRO A 357 -10.18 0.35 43.80
CA PRO A 357 -9.94 1.09 45.04
C PRO A 357 -11.26 1.40 45.74
N GLU A 358 -11.34 1.22 47.05
CA GLU A 358 -12.55 1.49 47.84
C GLU A 358 -12.96 2.97 47.76
N ASP A 359 -11.97 3.87 47.69
CA ASP A 359 -12.16 5.32 47.69
C ASP A 359 -12.40 5.95 46.30
N ARG A 360 -12.58 5.14 45.23
CA ARG A 360 -12.75 5.68 43.86
C ARG A 360 -13.89 5.03 43.08
N PRO A 361 -14.58 5.80 42.22
CA PRO A 361 -15.62 5.25 41.33
C PRO A 361 -15.03 4.22 40.36
N ALA A 362 -15.83 3.20 40.03
CA ALA A 362 -15.43 2.00 39.27
C ALA A 362 -14.80 2.24 37.89
N THR A 363 -14.85 3.47 37.38
CA THR A 363 -14.42 3.83 36.03
C THR A 363 -12.93 4.22 35.92
N GLN A 364 -12.17 4.23 37.01
CA GLN A 364 -10.73 4.57 36.97
C GLN A 364 -9.86 3.61 37.78
N ASN A 365 -8.92 2.98 37.06
CA ASN A 365 -7.76 2.20 37.52
C ASN A 365 -8.08 0.79 38.07
N THR A 366 -8.27 -0.15 37.14
CA THR A 366 -8.03 -1.57 37.41
C THR A 366 -6.53 -1.79 37.60
N VAL A 367 -6.12 -2.32 38.75
CA VAL A 367 -4.74 -2.81 38.95
C VAL A 367 -4.69 -4.31 38.71
N GLU A 368 -3.80 -4.73 37.82
CA GLU A 368 -3.59 -6.14 37.46
C GLU A 368 -2.55 -6.81 38.40
N ILE A 369 -2.96 -7.89 39.06
CA ILE A 369 -2.15 -8.64 40.06
C ILE A 369 -0.99 -9.46 39.42
N GLY A 370 -0.61 -9.21 38.17
CA GLY A 370 0.63 -9.74 37.59
C GLY A 370 1.91 -9.06 38.12
N ARG A 371 1.79 -7.87 38.74
CA ARG A 371 2.94 -7.00 39.08
C ARG A 371 3.03 -6.56 40.54
N ALA A 372 2.15 -7.04 41.40
CA ALA A 372 2.12 -6.61 42.80
C ALA A 372 1.92 -7.80 43.74
N MET A 373 2.59 -7.76 44.89
CA MET A 373 2.30 -8.65 46.00
C MET A 373 1.00 -8.18 46.67
N VAL A 374 0.10 -9.13 46.91
CA VAL A 374 -1.22 -8.88 47.50
C VAL A 374 -1.26 -9.63 48.82
N CYS A 375 -1.50 -8.92 49.90
CA CYS A 375 -1.53 -9.53 51.23
C CYS A 375 -2.76 -9.10 52.03
N PHE A 376 -3.10 -9.91 53.02
CA PHE A 376 -4.18 -9.71 53.98
C PHE A 376 -3.64 -9.66 55.41
N PRO A 377 -4.34 -8.99 56.34
CA PRO A 377 -4.13 -9.16 57.76
C PRO A 377 -4.33 -10.63 58.16
N PRO A 378 -3.58 -11.13 59.15
CA PRO A 378 -3.69 -12.52 59.59
C PRO A 378 -5.09 -12.77 60.18
N GLY A 379 -5.74 -13.87 59.78
CA GLY A 379 -7.07 -14.25 60.25
C GLY A 379 -8.25 -13.74 59.41
N GLU A 380 -8.08 -12.77 58.51
CA GLU A 380 -9.14 -12.34 57.57
C GLU A 380 -9.31 -13.29 56.39
N SER A 381 -8.36 -14.20 56.15
CA SER A 381 -8.51 -15.18 55.08
C SER A 381 -9.50 -16.30 55.46
N GLY A 382 -9.76 -16.52 56.75
CA GLY A 382 -10.42 -17.72 57.28
C GLY A 382 -11.95 -17.72 57.35
N SER A 383 -12.63 -16.60 57.12
CA SER A 383 -14.11 -16.50 57.17
C SER A 383 -14.78 -16.62 55.81
#